data_AF-L8MXZ1-F1
#
_entry.id   AF-L8MXZ1-F1
#
_cell.length_a   1.000
_cell.length_b   1.000
_cell.length_c   1.000
_cell.angle_alpha   90.00
_cell.angle_beta   90.00
_cell.angle_gamma   90.00
#
_symmetry.space_group_name_H-M   'P 1'
#
loop_
_entity.id
_entity.type
_entity.pdbx_description
1 polymer ?
#
loop_
_entity_poly.entity_id
_entity_poly.type
_entity_poly.pdbx_seq_one_letter_code
_entity_poly.pdbx_strand_id
1 'polypeptide(L)' 'ESIAFLGGYLEHRRKSPIGIQVLWRGWSNLRDLCQGWLLAQIYT' A
#
# COMPACT_ATOMS: atom_id res chain seq x y z
N GLU A 1 8.81 4.70 2.31
CA GLU A 1 7.83 5.45 1.47
C GLU A 1 6.88 4.52 0.69
N SER A 2 7.27 3.30 0.30
CA SER A 2 6.46 2.37 -0.52
C SER A 2 5.05 2.10 0.00
N ILE A 3 4.85 1.90 1.31
CA ILE A 3 3.52 1.73 1.91
C ILE A 3 2.68 3.00 1.72
N ALA A 4 3.28 4.18 1.88
CA ALA A 4 2.56 5.43 1.69
C ALA A 4 2.09 5.60 0.23
N PHE A 5 2.91 5.20 -0.76
CA PHE A 5 2.51 5.19 -2.17
C PHE A 5 1.31 4.29 -2.43
N LEU A 6 1.29 3.08 -1.85
CA LEU A 6 0.12 2.20 -1.90
C LEU A 6 -1.12 2.83 -1.26
N GLY A 7 -0.93 3.72 -0.29
CA GLY A 7 -1.99 4.50 0.35
C GLY A 7 -2.43 5.75 -0.40
N GLY A 8 -1.81 6.06 -1.55
CA GLY A 8 -2.10 7.24 -2.37
C GLY A 8 -1.24 8.47 -2.06
N TYR A 9 -0.10 8.31 -1.36
CA TYR A 9 0.91 9.36 -1.28
C TYR A 9 1.53 9.58 -2.67
N LEU A 10 1.69 10.84 -3.08
CA LEU A 10 2.12 11.19 -4.43
C LEU A 10 3.51 11.83 -4.38
N GLU A 11 4.32 11.62 -5.43
CA GLU A 11 5.70 12.10 -5.49
C GLU A 11 5.80 13.63 -5.39
N HIS A 12 4.84 14.38 -5.94
CA HIS A 12 4.80 15.85 -5.80
C HIS A 12 4.58 16.31 -4.35
N ARG A 13 4.17 15.41 -3.45
CA ARG A 13 4.00 15.64 -2.02
C ARG A 13 5.19 15.20 -1.18
N ARG A 14 6.29 14.71 -1.78
CA ARG A 14 7.41 14.05 -1.07
C ARG A 14 8.00 14.79 0.13
N LYS A 15 7.88 16.12 0.20
CA LYS A 15 8.34 16.95 1.32
C LYS A 15 7.29 17.23 2.40
N SER A 16 6.06 16.79 2.20
CA SER A 16 4.97 16.95 3.18
C SER A 16 4.91 15.76 4.13
N PRO A 17 4.50 15.97 5.39
CA PRO A 17 4.33 14.86 6.33
C PRO A 17 3.35 13.81 5.80
N ILE A 18 3.69 12.54 5.94
CA ILE A 18 2.81 11.43 5.57
C ILE A 18 1.73 11.28 6.65
N GLY A 19 0.46 11.43 6.26
CA GLY A 19 -0.66 11.26 7.17
C GLY A 19 -0.87 9.81 7.60
N ILE A 20 -1.28 9.60 8.86
CA ILE A 20 -1.53 8.25 9.42
C ILE A 20 -2.59 7.46 8.64
N GLN A 21 -3.61 8.13 8.09
CA GLN A 21 -4.62 7.50 7.24
C GLN A 21 -4.04 6.94 5.94
N VAL A 22 -3.06 7.64 5.35
CA VAL A 22 -2.37 7.21 4.14
C VAL A 22 -1.57 5.93 4.43
N LEU A 23 -0.88 5.88 5.57
CA LEU A 23 -0.16 4.68 6.01
C LEU A 23 -1.11 3.49 6.24
N TRP A 24 -2.22 3.71 6.93
CA TRP A 24 -3.23 2.67 7.16
C TRP A 24 -3.82 2.12 5.87
N ARG A 25 -4.19 3.00 4.94
CA ARG A 25 -4.72 2.59 3.64
C ARG A 25 -3.68 1.80 2.84
N GLY A 26 -2.44 2.26 2.85
CA GLY A 26 -1.33 1.58 2.18
C GLY A 26 -1.07 0.19 2.74
N TRP A 27 -1.13 0.04 4.06
CA TRP A 27 -1.00 -1.26 4.72
C TRP A 27 -2.15 -2.20 4.36
N SER A 28 -3.40 -1.72 4.37
CA SER A 28 -4.56 -2.51 3.97
C SER A 28 -4.43 -3.00 2.53
N ASN A 29 -4.09 -2.11 1.60
CA ASN A 29 -3.91 -2.45 0.19
C ASN A 29 -2.78 -3.47 -0.02
N LEU A 30 -1.67 -3.34 0.71
CA LEU A 30 -0.57 -4.31 0.66
C LEU A 30 -1.04 -5.70 1.10
N ARG A 31 -1.81 -5.77 2.19
CA ARG A 31 -2.34 -7.04 2.71
C ARG A 31 -3.24 -7.73 1.70
N ASP A 32 -4.13 -6.98 1.04
CA ASP A 32 -5.04 -7.52 0.03
C ASP A 32 -4.27 -8.06 -1.19
N LEU A 33 -3.23 -7.34 -1.64
CA LEU A 33 -2.35 -7.80 -2.72
C LEU A 33 -1.60 -9.08 -2.35
N CYS A 34 -1.07 -9.17 -1.12
CA CYS A 34 -0.40 -10.38 -0.65
C CYS A 34 -1.36 -11.58 -0.56
N GLN A 35 -2.60 -11.36 -0.13
CA GLN A 35 -3.62 -12.42 -0.13
C GLN A 35 -3.96 -12.86 -1.56
N GLY A 36 -4.18 -11.93 -2.48
CA GLY A 36 -4.42 -12.24 -3.88
C GLY A 36 -3.28 -13.03 -4.53
N TRP A 37 -2.03 -12.63 -4.25
CA TRP A 37 -0.84 -13.35 -4.72
C TRP A 37 -0.76 -14.77 -4.18
N LEU A 38 -0.95 -14.96 -2.87
CA LEU A 38 -0.91 -16.27 -2.24
C LEU A 38 -2.00 -17.19 -2.82
N LEU A 39 -3.22 -16.66 -3.00
CA LEU A 39 -4.30 -17.39 -3.63
C LEU A 39 -3.91 -17.81 -5.04
N ALA A 40 -3.38 -16.91 -5.86
CA ALA A 40 -2.91 -17.25 -7.20
C ALA A 40 -1.92 -18.42 -7.16
N GLN A 41 -0.90 -18.38 -6.29
CA GLN A 41 0.08 -19.47 -6.17
C GLN A 41 -0.49 -20.81 -5.71
N ILE A 42 -1.61 -20.82 -4.97
CA ILE A 42 -2.25 -22.08 -4.55
C ILE A 42 -3.05 -22.70 -5.71
N TYR A 43 -3.61 -21.87 -6.60
CA TYR A 43 -4.52 -22.32 -7.65
C TYR A 43 -3.88 -22.41 -9.06
N THR A 44 -2.62 -22.00 -9.23
CA THR A 44 -1.81 -22.19 -10.47
C THR A 44 -0.70 -23.19 -10.24
#